data_AF-A0AB38MPA3-F1
#
_entry.id   AF-A0AB38MPA3-F1
#
_cell.length_a   1.000
_cell.length_b   1.000
_cell.length_c   1.000
_cell.angle_alpha   90.00
_cell.angle_beta   90.00
_cell.angle_gamma   90.00
#
_symmetry.space_group_name_H-M   'P 1'
#
loop_
_entity.id
_entity.type
_entity.pdbx_description
1 polymer ?
#
loop_
_entity_poly.entity_id
_entity_poly.type
_entity_poly.pdbx_seq_one_letter_code
_entity_poly.pdbx_strand_id
1 'polypeptide(L)'
;MELVVEIPANARKIKDPDDGLTHSETPASPSAKQANSYLANFLTSSLLSSVSFSQPPPDTTTHKAPLNLQTTSVNFRNFVQKTGPIFAILDNIEGIILWRSTNRTILTILVWTLLCLYPRLVLLTPHIALLVLLLRNHAIRYGSNDREAEETPPEPKMPEPTSPDYYMNLQSIQNLMGTTTEVIDGTMPIYKKLNWSDEEASRDILKYVVIALTVTTAVLPWIPVRLLIATGGYIVLAINHPIVKEFIHL
;
A
#
# COMPACT_ATOMS: atom_id res chain seq x y z
N MET A 1 47.45 -28.73 -11.99
CA MET A 1 47.76 -28.72 -10.55
C MET A 1 46.59 -28.02 -9.88
N GLU A 2 45.48 -28.74 -9.76
CA GLU A 2 45.10 -29.52 -8.58
C GLU A 2 44.94 -28.63 -7.36
N LEU A 3 43.69 -28.20 -7.13
CA LEU A 3 43.29 -27.64 -5.85
C LEU A 3 42.55 -28.74 -5.10
N VAL A 4 43.31 -29.35 -4.21
CA VAL A 4 42.92 -30.34 -3.22
C VAL A 4 41.83 -29.74 -2.34
N VAL A 5 40.67 -30.41 -2.27
CA VAL A 5 39.63 -30.08 -1.28
C VAL A 5 39.80 -31.05 -0.12
N GLU A 6 40.36 -30.54 0.99
CA GLU A 6 40.43 -31.24 2.27
C GLU A 6 39.03 -31.45 2.85
N ILE A 7 38.67 -32.71 3.09
CA ILE A 7 37.42 -33.10 3.76
C ILE A 7 37.68 -33.11 5.27
N PRO A 8 36.91 -32.35 6.09
CA PRO A 8 37.14 -32.26 7.53
C PRO A 8 36.88 -33.59 8.28
N ALA A 9 37.67 -33.82 9.32
CA ALA A 9 37.79 -35.04 10.12
C ALA A 9 36.57 -35.42 11.00
N ASN A 10 35.36 -34.93 10.68
CA ASN A 10 34.12 -35.28 11.38
C ASN A 10 33.17 -36.15 10.53
N ALA A 11 33.68 -36.76 9.45
CA ALA A 11 32.98 -37.75 8.67
C ALA A 11 32.62 -38.96 9.54
N ARG A 12 31.43 -38.92 10.13
CA ARG A 12 30.84 -40.04 10.88
C ARG A 12 30.59 -41.18 9.88
N LYS A 13 31.49 -42.17 9.91
CA LYS A 13 31.37 -43.44 9.20
C LYS A 13 30.04 -44.09 9.60
N ILE A 14 29.04 -44.02 8.72
CA ILE A 14 27.77 -44.73 8.94
C ILE A 14 28.10 -46.22 8.79
N LYS A 15 27.88 -46.93 9.89
CA LYS A 15 28.12 -48.36 10.07
C LYS A 15 27.36 -49.17 9.03
N ASP A 16 28.05 -50.09 8.37
CA ASP A 16 27.46 -51.10 7.48
C ASP A 16 26.30 -51.80 8.22
N PRO A 17 25.08 -51.90 7.63
CA PRO A 17 23.99 -52.64 8.23
C PRO A 17 24.24 -54.15 8.07
N ASP A 18 24.20 -54.81 9.23
CA ASP A 18 24.28 -56.26 9.45
C ASP A 18 23.26 -57.05 8.61
N ASP A 19 23.72 -58.18 8.09
CA ASP A 19 23.00 -59.10 7.20
C ASP A 19 21.87 -59.81 7.96
N GLY A 20 20.64 -59.30 7.78
CA GLY A 20 19.41 -59.93 8.27
C GLY A 20 18.49 -60.28 7.12
N LEU A 21 18.78 -61.37 6.41
CA LEU A 21 17.88 -62.01 5.44
C LEU A 21 16.48 -62.22 6.03
N THR A 22 15.50 -61.41 5.62
CA THR A 22 14.13 -61.88 5.39
C THR A 22 13.55 -61.17 4.16
N HIS A 23 13.11 -61.98 3.19
CA HIS A 23 12.54 -61.56 1.92
C HIS A 23 11.28 -60.70 2.10
N SER A 24 11.18 -59.58 1.38
CA SER A 24 9.91 -59.02 0.89
C SER A 24 10.19 -58.02 -0.25
N GLU A 25 10.01 -58.56 -1.46
CA GLU A 25 9.58 -57.93 -2.72
C GLU A 25 9.96 -56.46 -3.02
N THR A 26 10.82 -56.32 -4.03
CA THR A 26 11.01 -55.11 -4.84
C THR A 26 9.68 -54.57 -5.39
N PRO A 27 9.32 -53.28 -5.18
CA PRO A 27 8.34 -52.63 -6.04
C PRO A 27 9.05 -52.03 -7.24
N ALA A 28 8.59 -52.46 -8.42
CA ALA A 28 8.97 -51.95 -9.72
C ALA A 28 8.79 -50.43 -9.87
N SER A 29 9.64 -49.83 -10.70
CA SER A 29 9.64 -48.41 -11.07
C SER A 29 8.23 -47.94 -11.49
N PRO A 30 7.68 -46.87 -10.90
CA PRO A 30 6.37 -46.37 -11.30
C PRO A 30 6.45 -45.78 -12.72
N SER A 31 5.52 -46.22 -13.57
CA SER A 31 5.29 -45.69 -14.91
C SER A 31 5.13 -44.17 -14.86
N ALA A 32 5.64 -43.43 -15.85
CA ALA A 32 5.52 -41.97 -15.94
C ALA A 32 4.07 -41.45 -15.79
N LYS A 33 3.07 -42.27 -16.16
CA LYS A 33 1.64 -41.96 -15.93
C LYS A 33 1.26 -41.97 -14.44
N GLN A 34 1.88 -42.84 -13.65
CA GLN A 34 1.70 -42.93 -12.21
C GLN A 34 2.44 -41.81 -11.49
N ALA A 35 3.66 -41.45 -11.93
CA ALA A 35 4.37 -40.27 -11.42
C ALA A 35 3.55 -38.97 -11.67
N ASN A 36 2.96 -38.84 -12.86
CA ASN A 36 2.08 -37.71 -13.19
C ASN A 36 0.79 -37.69 -12.34
N SER A 37 0.21 -38.85 -12.02
CA SER A 37 -0.96 -38.90 -11.14
C SER A 37 -0.61 -38.62 -9.68
N TYR A 38 0.57 -39.03 -9.19
CA TYR A 38 1.05 -38.64 -7.87
C TYR A 38 1.33 -37.14 -7.79
N LEU A 39 1.96 -36.55 -8.80
CA LEU A 39 2.16 -35.09 -8.86
C LEU A 39 0.82 -34.35 -8.96
N ALA A 40 -0.10 -34.83 -9.79
CA ALA A 40 -1.44 -34.26 -9.90
C ALA A 40 -2.20 -34.36 -8.57
N ASN A 41 -2.16 -35.51 -7.90
CA ASN A 41 -2.81 -35.73 -6.61
C ASN A 41 -2.11 -34.96 -5.49
N PHE A 42 -0.80 -34.79 -5.53
CA PHE A 42 -0.05 -34.00 -4.57
C PHE A 42 -0.32 -32.51 -4.73
N LEU A 43 -0.38 -32.01 -5.97
CA LEU A 43 -0.75 -30.63 -6.27
C LEU A 43 -2.21 -30.36 -5.91
N THR A 44 -3.14 -31.25 -6.22
CA THR A 44 -4.55 -31.06 -5.83
C THR A 44 -4.73 -31.15 -4.33
N SER A 45 -4.02 -32.05 -3.64
CA SER A 45 -4.11 -32.21 -2.18
C SER A 45 -3.43 -31.07 -1.42
N SER A 46 -2.32 -30.53 -1.92
CA SER A 46 -1.65 -29.33 -1.36
C SER A 46 -2.44 -28.05 -1.64
N LEU A 47 -3.05 -27.92 -2.82
CA LEU A 47 -3.99 -26.84 -3.10
C LEU A 47 -5.22 -26.94 -2.20
N LEU A 48 -5.80 -28.13 -2.03
CA LEU A 48 -6.99 -28.31 -1.22
C LEU A 48 -6.72 -28.11 0.28
N SER A 49 -5.56 -28.53 0.78
CA SER A 49 -5.17 -28.31 2.19
C SER A 49 -4.72 -26.87 2.47
N SER A 50 -4.19 -26.15 1.46
CA SER A 50 -3.87 -24.72 1.58
C SER A 50 -5.11 -23.80 1.54
N VAL A 51 -6.25 -24.32 1.08
CA VAL A 51 -7.48 -23.53 0.83
C VAL A 51 -8.54 -23.70 1.92
N SER A 52 -8.49 -24.76 2.72
CA SER A 52 -9.39 -24.93 3.87
C SER A 52 -8.71 -24.44 5.16
N PHE A 53 -8.60 -23.12 5.31
CA PHE A 53 -8.54 -22.57 6.66
C PHE A 53 -9.83 -22.98 7.36
N SER A 54 -9.73 -23.76 8.43
CA SER A 54 -10.87 -24.13 9.29
C SER A 54 -11.38 -22.85 9.97
N GLN A 55 -12.21 -22.09 9.25
CA GLN A 55 -12.64 -20.77 9.69
C GLN A 55 -13.72 -20.94 10.78
N PRO A 56 -13.63 -20.19 11.90
CA PRO A 56 -14.68 -20.19 12.91
C PRO A 56 -16.03 -19.81 12.28
N PRO A 57 -17.15 -20.35 12.79
CA PRO A 57 -18.47 -20.11 12.24
C PRO A 57 -18.73 -18.60 12.11
N PRO A 58 -19.32 -18.15 11.00
CA PRO A 58 -19.52 -16.73 10.75
C PRO A 58 -20.42 -16.14 11.82
N ASP A 59 -19.91 -15.16 12.58
CA ASP A 59 -20.75 -14.31 13.42
C ASP A 59 -21.83 -13.69 12.54
N THR A 60 -23.09 -13.93 12.89
CA THR A 60 -24.31 -13.70 12.09
C THR A 60 -24.61 -12.21 11.81
N THR A 61 -23.68 -11.31 12.07
CA THR A 61 -23.78 -9.88 11.77
C THR A 61 -23.00 -9.47 10.52
N THR A 62 -22.17 -10.36 9.95
CA THR A 62 -21.28 -10.01 8.84
C THR A 62 -21.47 -10.97 7.65
N HIS A 63 -22.21 -10.52 6.62
CA HIS A 63 -22.38 -11.18 5.31
C HIS A 63 -21.08 -11.22 4.47
N LYS A 64 -19.91 -11.45 5.07
CA LYS A 64 -18.65 -11.56 4.33
C LYS A 64 -18.36 -13.04 4.06
N ALA A 65 -18.11 -13.36 2.80
CA ALA A 65 -17.76 -14.72 2.37
C ALA A 65 -16.52 -15.23 3.13
N PRO A 66 -16.42 -16.56 3.38
CA PRO A 66 -15.25 -17.15 3.99
C PRO A 66 -14.00 -16.88 3.13
N LEU A 67 -12.84 -16.83 3.79
CA LEU A 67 -11.56 -16.51 3.16
C LEU A 67 -11.23 -17.55 2.08
N ASN A 68 -11.28 -17.14 0.83
CA ASN A 68 -10.91 -17.97 -0.32
C ASN A 68 -9.66 -17.38 -0.98
N LEU A 69 -8.58 -18.16 -1.00
CA LEU A 69 -7.29 -17.76 -1.57
C LEU A 69 -7.40 -17.43 -3.07
N GLN A 70 -8.20 -18.18 -3.81
CA GLN A 70 -8.43 -17.95 -5.23
C GLN A 70 -9.15 -16.61 -5.46
N THR A 71 -10.17 -16.33 -4.66
CA THR A 71 -10.90 -15.05 -4.70
C THR A 71 -9.98 -13.88 -4.35
N THR A 72 -9.08 -14.05 -3.38
CA THR A 72 -8.10 -13.02 -3.01
C THR A 72 -7.12 -12.73 -4.15
N SER A 73 -6.66 -13.76 -4.85
CA SER A 73 -5.77 -13.60 -6.02
C SER A 73 -6.45 -12.83 -7.17
N VAL A 74 -7.69 -13.21 -7.51
CA VAL A 74 -8.47 -12.51 -8.55
C VAL A 74 -8.77 -11.06 -8.15
N ASN A 75 -9.14 -10.82 -6.89
CA ASN A 75 -9.38 -9.48 -6.37
C ASN A 75 -8.09 -8.63 -6.36
N PHE A 76 -6.95 -9.21 -5.99
CA PHE A 76 -5.66 -8.54 -6.01
C PHE A 76 -5.26 -8.15 -7.43
N ARG A 77 -5.38 -9.06 -8.40
CA ARG A 77 -5.11 -8.76 -9.82
C ARG A 77 -5.99 -7.60 -10.32
N ASN A 78 -7.30 -7.66 -10.04
CA ASN A 78 -8.23 -6.59 -10.41
C ASN A 78 -7.87 -5.25 -9.73
N PHE A 79 -7.41 -5.30 -8.48
CA PHE A 79 -6.93 -4.13 -7.75
C PHE A 79 -5.68 -3.54 -8.40
N VAL A 80 -4.66 -4.34 -8.68
CA VAL A 80 -3.40 -3.89 -9.33
C VAL A 80 -3.69 -3.23 -10.68
N GLN A 81 -4.64 -3.77 -11.45
CA GLN A 81 -5.03 -3.19 -12.74
C GLN A 81 -5.72 -1.82 -12.61
N LYS A 82 -6.46 -1.57 -11.51
CA LYS A 82 -7.27 -0.36 -11.34
C LYS A 82 -6.63 0.72 -10.47
N THR A 83 -5.54 0.41 -9.77
CA THR A 83 -4.97 1.33 -8.76
C THR A 83 -4.05 2.41 -9.35
N GLY A 84 -3.67 2.31 -10.63
CA GLY A 84 -2.77 3.28 -11.30
C GLY A 84 -3.12 4.76 -11.05
N PRO A 85 -4.39 5.21 -11.20
CA PRO A 85 -4.76 6.60 -10.92
C PRO A 85 -4.54 7.04 -9.47
N ILE A 86 -4.72 6.13 -8.50
CA ILE A 86 -4.54 6.44 -7.07
C ILE A 86 -3.05 6.69 -6.80
N PHE A 87 -2.17 5.83 -7.32
CA PHE A 87 -0.72 6.02 -7.18
C PHE A 87 -0.23 7.26 -7.90
N ALA A 88 -0.77 7.59 -9.07
CA ALA A 88 -0.44 8.84 -9.73
C ALA A 88 -0.76 10.06 -8.85
N ILE A 89 -1.87 10.05 -8.10
CA ILE A 89 -2.19 11.14 -7.15
C ILE A 89 -1.21 11.15 -5.99
N LEU A 90 -0.89 9.99 -5.41
CA LEU A 90 0.09 9.87 -4.33
C LEU A 90 1.47 10.38 -4.73
N ASP A 91 1.98 9.97 -5.90
CA ASP A 91 3.27 10.41 -6.44
C ASP A 91 3.28 11.92 -6.74
N ASN A 92 2.14 12.48 -7.16
CA ASN A 92 2.00 13.93 -7.35
C ASN A 92 2.05 14.68 -6.01
N ILE A 93 1.38 14.17 -4.98
CA ILE A 93 1.40 14.76 -3.63
C ILE A 93 2.81 14.66 -3.03
N GLU A 94 3.43 13.50 -3.13
CA GLU A 94 4.82 13.27 -2.72
C GLU A 94 5.76 14.23 -3.46
N GLY A 95 5.60 14.37 -4.78
CA GLY A 95 6.39 15.27 -5.59
C GLY A 95 6.22 16.75 -5.21
N ILE A 96 5.03 17.15 -4.74
CA ILE A 96 4.78 18.51 -4.21
C ILE A 96 5.50 18.68 -2.88
N ILE A 97 5.37 17.72 -1.96
CA ILE A 97 5.98 17.76 -0.62
C ILE A 97 7.51 17.77 -0.71
N LEU A 98 8.08 16.93 -1.56
CA LEU A 98 9.52 16.79 -1.76
C LEU A 98 10.13 17.82 -2.73
N TRP A 99 9.36 18.82 -3.20
CA TRP A 99 9.82 19.85 -4.13
C TRP A 99 10.38 19.32 -5.46
N ARG A 100 9.97 18.14 -5.92
CA ARG A 100 10.45 17.52 -7.17
C ARG A 100 10.13 18.37 -8.40
N SER A 101 9.05 19.14 -8.35
CA SER A 101 8.64 20.05 -9.43
C SER A 101 8.25 21.42 -8.89
N THR A 102 9.25 22.30 -8.76
CA THR A 102 9.13 23.63 -8.13
C THR A 102 7.93 24.44 -8.66
N ASN A 103 7.69 24.45 -9.97
CA ASN A 103 6.56 25.18 -10.56
C ASN A 103 5.19 24.68 -10.05
N ARG A 104 5.02 23.36 -9.94
CA ARG A 104 3.77 22.76 -9.44
C ARG A 104 3.64 22.95 -7.94
N THR A 105 4.73 22.82 -7.19
CA THR A 105 4.76 23.08 -5.75
C THR A 105 4.38 24.52 -5.44
N ILE A 106 4.98 25.50 -6.12
CA ILE A 106 4.64 26.93 -5.94
C ILE A 106 3.17 27.19 -6.29
N LEU A 107 2.66 26.62 -7.38
CA LEU A 107 1.23 26.75 -7.74
C LEU A 107 0.33 26.17 -6.65
N THR A 108 0.66 24.99 -6.13
CA THR A 108 -0.11 24.35 -5.03
C THR A 108 -0.03 25.16 -3.75
N ILE A 109 1.14 25.72 -3.41
CA ILE A 109 1.31 26.64 -2.27
C ILE A 109 0.39 27.84 -2.44
N LEU A 110 0.38 28.48 -3.61
CA LEU A 110 -0.47 29.64 -3.88
C LEU A 110 -1.96 29.28 -3.72
N VAL A 111 -2.40 28.16 -4.29
CA VAL A 111 -3.78 27.68 -4.15
C VAL A 111 -4.11 27.38 -2.68
N TRP A 112 -3.21 26.74 -1.95
CA TRP A 112 -3.34 26.47 -0.52
C TRP A 112 -3.47 27.76 0.30
N THR A 113 -2.63 28.78 0.02
CA THR A 113 -2.68 30.10 0.65
C THR A 113 -4.03 30.77 0.45
N LEU A 114 -4.53 30.79 -0.79
CA LEU A 114 -5.83 31.39 -1.11
C LEU A 114 -6.97 30.66 -0.39
N LEU A 115 -6.91 29.33 -0.33
CA LEU A 115 -7.90 28.50 0.34
C LEU A 115 -7.93 28.74 1.86
N CYS A 116 -6.76 28.94 2.48
CA CYS A 116 -6.66 29.30 3.90
C CYS A 116 -7.15 30.74 4.17
N LEU A 117 -6.85 31.70 3.29
CA LEU A 117 -7.23 33.11 3.46
C LEU A 117 -8.74 33.33 3.28
N TYR A 118 -9.34 32.61 2.34
CA TYR A 118 -10.76 32.67 1.99
C TYR A 118 -11.41 31.28 2.14
N PRO A 119 -11.80 30.86 3.36
CA PRO A 119 -12.39 29.54 3.59
C PRO A 119 -13.69 29.29 2.80
N ARG A 120 -14.36 30.36 2.35
CA ARG A 120 -15.52 30.26 1.45
C ARG A 120 -15.18 29.59 0.11
N LEU A 121 -13.93 29.69 -0.36
CA LEU A 121 -13.48 29.01 -1.58
C LEU A 121 -13.51 27.48 -1.45
N VAL A 122 -13.40 26.94 -0.24
CA VAL A 122 -13.49 25.48 0.01
C VAL A 122 -14.82 24.91 -0.47
N LEU A 123 -15.93 25.65 -0.27
CA LEU A 123 -17.25 25.26 -0.76
C LEU A 123 -17.35 25.31 -2.29
N LEU A 124 -16.54 26.14 -2.94
CA LEU A 124 -16.49 26.27 -4.39
C LEU A 124 -15.59 25.22 -5.04
N THR A 125 -14.57 24.74 -4.33
CA THR A 125 -13.60 23.74 -4.81
C THR A 125 -14.22 22.52 -5.50
N PRO A 126 -15.24 21.82 -4.95
CA PRO A 126 -15.80 20.65 -5.63
C PRO A 126 -16.44 20.99 -6.99
N HIS A 127 -17.03 22.18 -7.13
CA HIS A 127 -17.63 22.65 -8.37
C HIS A 127 -16.58 22.95 -9.43
N ILE A 128 -15.49 23.64 -9.03
CA ILE A 128 -14.36 23.92 -9.92
C ILE A 128 -13.69 22.60 -10.37
N ALA A 129 -13.51 21.65 -9.46
CA ALA A 129 -12.90 20.35 -9.78
C ALA A 129 -13.71 19.58 -10.83
N LEU A 130 -15.04 19.53 -10.67
CA LEU A 130 -15.94 18.89 -11.63
C LEU A 130 -15.87 19.58 -13.00
N LEU A 131 -15.87 20.91 -13.03
CA LEU A 131 -15.75 21.70 -14.25
C LEU A 131 -14.42 21.42 -14.96
N VAL A 132 -13.30 21.42 -14.23
CA VAL A 132 -11.97 21.11 -14.78
C VAL A 132 -11.93 19.67 -15.32
N LEU A 133 -12.55 18.71 -14.64
CA LEU A 133 -12.62 17.32 -15.10
C LEU A 133 -13.43 17.21 -16.40
N LEU A 134 -14.60 17.86 -16.47
CA LEU A 134 -15.40 17.91 -17.69
C LEU A 134 -14.66 18.57 -18.84
N LEU A 135 -14.01 19.71 -18.61
CA LEU A 135 -13.24 20.41 -19.64
C LEU A 135 -12.03 19.61 -20.10
N ARG A 136 -11.31 18.93 -19.18
CA ARG A 136 -10.22 18.03 -19.56
C ARG A 136 -10.72 16.87 -20.39
N ASN A 137 -11.81 16.22 -19.97
CA ASN A 137 -12.39 15.11 -20.70
C ASN A 137 -12.86 15.55 -22.10
N HIS A 138 -13.51 16.73 -22.18
CA HIS A 138 -13.90 17.34 -23.43
C HIS A 138 -12.70 17.68 -24.33
N ALA A 139 -11.62 18.26 -23.77
CA ALA A 139 -10.42 18.59 -24.52
C ALA A 139 -9.67 17.35 -25.02
N ILE A 140 -9.62 16.26 -24.26
CA ILE A 140 -9.05 14.99 -24.72
C ILE A 140 -9.85 14.44 -25.90
N ARG A 141 -11.18 14.58 -25.86
CA ARG A 141 -12.07 14.11 -26.93
C ARG A 141 -11.99 14.94 -28.20
N TYR A 142 -12.01 16.27 -28.07
CA TYR A 142 -12.16 17.20 -29.21
C TYR A 142 -10.90 18.03 -29.53
N GLY A 143 -9.81 17.85 -28.79
CA GLY A 143 -8.57 18.61 -28.98
C GLY A 143 -7.65 18.07 -30.08
N SER A 144 -7.97 16.92 -30.67
CA SER A 144 -7.28 16.35 -31.82
C SER A 144 -8.08 16.64 -33.08
N ASN A 145 -7.65 17.61 -33.90
CA ASN A 145 -8.32 18.02 -35.14
C ASN A 145 -8.51 16.90 -36.18
N ASP A 146 -7.85 15.74 -36.00
CA ASP A 146 -7.77 14.66 -36.99
C ASP A 146 -8.55 13.38 -36.63
N ARG A 147 -9.46 13.41 -35.65
CA ARG A 147 -10.25 12.21 -35.28
C ARG A 147 -11.71 12.39 -35.63
N GLU A 148 -12.17 11.66 -36.64
CA GLU A 148 -13.58 11.30 -36.81
C GLU A 148 -14.14 10.96 -35.43
N ALA A 149 -15.18 11.68 -35.00
CA ALA A 149 -15.72 11.57 -33.67
C ALA A 149 -16.24 10.14 -33.45
N GLU A 150 -15.44 9.30 -32.82
CA GLU A 150 -15.85 7.96 -32.37
C GLU A 150 -17.12 8.15 -31.50
N GLU A 151 -18.24 7.56 -31.94
CA GLU A 151 -19.57 7.80 -31.35
C GLU A 151 -19.62 7.36 -29.87
N THR A 152 -18.82 6.37 -29.51
CA THR A 152 -18.66 5.84 -28.14
C THR A 152 -17.32 6.24 -27.53
N PRO A 153 -17.29 6.71 -26.26
CA PRO A 153 -16.05 6.99 -25.55
C PRO A 153 -15.16 5.73 -25.48
N PRO A 154 -13.84 5.84 -25.75
CA PRO A 154 -12.93 4.71 -25.54
C PRO A 154 -12.95 4.34 -24.05
N GLU A 155 -13.28 3.09 -23.76
CA GLU A 155 -13.28 2.59 -22.38
C GLU A 155 -11.86 2.70 -21.81
N PRO A 156 -11.68 3.11 -20.54
CA PRO A 156 -10.37 3.15 -19.91
C PRO A 156 -9.69 1.78 -20.00
N LYS A 157 -8.65 1.67 -20.84
CA LYS A 157 -7.93 0.40 -21.01
C LYS A 157 -7.14 0.10 -19.74
N MET A 158 -7.55 -0.94 -19.02
CA MET A 158 -6.80 -1.43 -17.87
C MET A 158 -5.45 -2.03 -18.32
N PRO A 159 -4.36 -1.84 -17.55
CA PRO A 159 -3.08 -2.45 -17.84
C PRO A 159 -3.19 -3.97 -17.98
N GLU A 160 -2.57 -4.52 -19.02
CA GLU A 160 -2.46 -5.95 -19.19
C GLU A 160 -1.47 -6.53 -18.15
N PRO A 161 -1.65 -7.75 -17.65
CA PRO A 161 -0.79 -8.32 -16.58
C PRO A 161 0.70 -8.44 -16.93
N THR A 162 1.03 -8.38 -18.22
CA THR A 162 2.39 -8.43 -18.77
C THR A 162 2.91 -7.04 -19.14
N SER A 163 2.10 -5.99 -18.99
CA SER A 163 2.46 -4.63 -19.35
C SER A 163 3.39 -4.00 -18.29
N PRO A 164 4.30 -3.09 -18.69
CA PRO A 164 5.14 -2.34 -17.76
C PRO A 164 4.33 -1.60 -16.68
N ASP A 165 3.19 -1.00 -17.06
CA ASP A 165 2.32 -0.25 -16.15
C ASP A 165 1.74 -1.14 -15.03
N TYR A 166 1.45 -2.41 -15.33
CA TYR A 166 1.02 -3.38 -14.32
C TYR A 166 2.14 -3.65 -13.30
N TYR A 167 3.39 -3.79 -13.75
CA TYR A 167 4.54 -3.98 -12.86
C TYR A 167 4.84 -2.73 -12.02
N MET A 168 4.67 -1.53 -12.59
CA MET A 168 4.78 -0.28 -11.82
C MET A 168 3.73 -0.23 -10.71
N ASN A 169 2.48 -0.58 -10.99
CA ASN A 169 1.44 -0.64 -9.96
C ASN A 169 1.78 -1.68 -8.88
N LEU A 170 2.34 -2.84 -9.26
CA LEU A 170 2.81 -3.83 -8.28
C LEU A 170 3.90 -3.27 -7.38
N GLN A 171 4.88 -2.56 -7.94
CA GLN A 171 5.96 -1.95 -7.18
C GLN A 171 5.44 -0.88 -6.22
N SER A 172 4.54 0.00 -6.68
CA SER A 172 3.94 1.02 -5.82
C SER A 172 3.13 0.41 -4.68
N ILE A 173 2.43 -0.71 -4.92
CA ILE A 173 1.76 -1.47 -3.85
C ILE A 173 2.77 -2.02 -2.83
N GLN A 174 3.90 -2.56 -3.29
CA GLN A 174 4.94 -3.07 -2.39
C GLN A 174 5.51 -1.95 -1.50
N ASN A 175 5.83 -0.79 -2.07
CA ASN A 175 6.32 0.35 -1.32
C ASN A 175 5.27 0.86 -0.33
N LEU A 176 4.00 0.90 -0.74
CA LEU A 176 2.89 1.29 0.14
C LEU A 176 2.72 0.31 1.31
N MET A 177 2.85 -0.99 1.07
CA MET A 177 2.75 -2.01 2.13
C MET A 177 3.83 -1.83 3.20
N GLY A 178 5.08 -1.59 2.79
CA GLY A 178 6.17 -1.29 3.73
C GLY A 178 5.89 -0.02 4.53
N THR A 179 5.63 1.08 3.83
CA THR A 179 5.36 2.40 4.46
C THR A 179 4.16 2.35 5.40
N THR A 180 3.09 1.67 5.00
CA THR A 180 1.88 1.55 5.83
C THR A 180 2.18 0.77 7.11
N THR A 181 2.98 -0.30 7.02
CA THR A 181 3.38 -1.08 8.19
C THR A 181 4.25 -0.26 9.13
N GLU A 182 5.22 0.50 8.61
CA GLU A 182 6.05 1.41 9.42
C GLU A 182 5.22 2.49 10.13
N VAL A 183 4.22 3.07 9.45
CA VAL A 183 3.30 4.03 10.06
C VAL A 183 2.45 3.39 11.16
N ILE A 184 1.96 2.17 10.93
CA ILE A 184 1.19 1.42 11.94
C ILE A 184 2.08 1.14 13.16
N ASP A 185 3.28 0.62 12.96
CA ASP A 185 4.21 0.31 14.04
C ASP A 185 4.63 1.57 14.82
N GLY A 186 4.88 2.67 14.12
CA GLY A 186 5.19 3.96 14.72
C GLY A 186 4.03 4.58 15.50
N THR A 187 2.78 4.29 15.12
CA THR A 187 1.57 4.81 15.78
C THR A 187 1.08 3.87 16.90
N MET A 188 1.45 2.59 16.87
CA MET A 188 1.07 1.60 17.87
C MET A 188 1.34 2.03 19.34
N PRO A 189 2.48 2.65 19.70
CA PRO A 189 2.69 3.13 21.08
C PRO A 189 1.70 4.24 21.48
N ILE A 190 1.31 5.11 20.55
CA ILE A 190 0.29 6.15 20.78
C ILE A 190 -1.07 5.48 20.98
N TYR A 191 -1.42 4.56 20.08
CA TYR A 191 -2.67 3.80 20.17
C TYR A 191 -2.79 3.07 21.52
N LYS A 192 -1.71 2.44 22.01
CA LYS A 192 -1.70 1.77 23.32
C LYS A 192 -2.04 2.73 24.47
N LYS A 193 -1.49 3.95 24.43
CA LYS A 193 -1.78 5.01 25.42
C LYS A 193 -3.19 5.57 25.31
N LEU A 194 -3.85 5.46 24.15
CA LEU A 194 -5.23 5.90 23.94
C LEU A 194 -6.25 4.80 24.30
N ASN A 195 -5.88 3.52 24.11
CA ASN A 195 -6.76 2.37 24.32
C ASN A 195 -6.84 1.89 25.79
N TRP A 196 -6.44 2.72 26.76
CA TRP A 196 -6.45 2.37 28.19
C TRP A 196 -5.59 1.15 28.59
N SER A 197 -4.68 0.71 27.72
CA SER A 197 -3.79 -0.41 28.04
C SER A 197 -2.75 -0.04 29.11
N ASP A 198 -2.50 1.25 29.30
CA ASP A 198 -1.70 1.83 30.38
C ASP A 198 -2.56 2.89 31.08
N GLU A 199 -3.22 2.49 32.16
CA GLU A 199 -4.27 3.31 32.79
C GLU A 199 -3.74 4.65 33.32
N GLU A 200 -2.52 4.67 33.85
CA GLU A 200 -1.90 5.89 34.38
C GLU A 200 -1.62 6.89 33.25
N ALA A 201 -0.98 6.42 32.17
CA ALA A 201 -0.71 7.26 31.00
C ALA A 201 -1.99 7.74 30.30
N SER A 202 -3.00 6.86 30.14
CA SER A 202 -4.28 7.24 29.53
C SER A 202 -5.03 8.28 30.35
N ARG A 203 -5.00 8.15 31.67
CA ARG A 203 -5.62 9.12 32.59
C ARG A 203 -4.95 10.48 32.51
N ASP A 204 -3.63 10.53 32.45
CA ASP A 204 -2.89 11.79 32.32
C ASP A 204 -3.12 12.45 30.96
N ILE A 205 -3.11 11.67 29.87
CA ILE A 205 -3.47 12.17 28.54
C ILE A 205 -4.88 12.77 28.56
N LEU A 206 -5.85 12.10 29.17
CA LEU A 206 -7.22 12.61 29.28
C LEU A 206 -7.26 13.96 30.00
N LYS A 207 -6.54 14.12 31.12
CA LYS A 207 -6.45 15.40 31.84
C LYS A 207 -5.87 16.49 30.95
N TYR A 208 -4.74 16.22 30.28
CA TYR A 208 -4.11 17.17 29.37
C TYR A 208 -5.03 17.54 28.21
N VAL A 209 -5.79 16.59 27.65
CA VAL A 209 -6.77 16.84 26.59
C VAL A 209 -7.91 17.72 27.09
N VAL A 210 -8.45 17.50 28.29
CA VAL A 210 -9.51 18.35 28.86
C VAL A 210 -9.02 19.78 29.13
N ILE A 211 -7.81 19.91 29.69
CA ILE A 211 -7.18 21.23 29.90
C ILE A 211 -6.93 21.91 28.55
N ALA A 212 -6.34 21.19 27.58
CA ALA A 212 -6.07 21.70 26.25
C ALA A 212 -7.35 22.12 25.52
N LEU A 213 -8.45 21.37 25.65
CA LEU A 213 -9.75 21.72 25.09
C LEU A 213 -10.26 23.04 25.69
N THR A 214 -10.20 23.16 27.02
CA THR A 214 -10.65 24.37 27.74
C THR A 214 -9.84 25.60 27.32
N VAL A 215 -8.51 25.47 27.27
CA VAL A 215 -7.60 26.54 26.83
C VAL A 215 -7.84 26.87 25.36
N THR A 216 -7.96 25.86 24.50
CA THR A 216 -8.18 26.06 23.06
C THR A 216 -9.47 26.83 22.83
N THR A 217 -10.59 26.45 23.46
CA THR A 217 -11.87 27.17 23.31
C THR A 217 -11.78 28.61 23.79
N ALA A 218 -11.04 28.89 24.87
CA ALA A 218 -10.82 30.26 25.34
C ALA A 218 -10.00 31.09 24.36
N VAL A 219 -8.94 30.49 23.78
CA VAL A 219 -7.96 31.20 22.94
C VAL A 219 -8.39 31.31 21.46
N LEU A 220 -9.21 30.37 20.97
CA LEU A 220 -9.63 30.27 19.57
C LEU A 220 -10.24 31.56 18.98
N PRO A 221 -11.04 32.36 19.71
CA PRO A 221 -11.58 33.61 19.19
C PRO A 221 -10.52 34.69 18.91
N TRP A 222 -9.39 34.65 19.61
CA TRP A 222 -8.31 35.62 19.45
C TRP A 222 -7.30 35.21 18.38
N ILE A 223 -7.19 33.90 18.11
CA ILE A 223 -6.28 33.41 17.08
C ILE A 223 -6.99 33.39 15.72
N PRO A 224 -6.43 34.04 14.69
CA PRO A 224 -6.91 33.87 13.34
C PRO A 224 -6.57 32.44 12.86
N VAL A 225 -7.50 31.50 13.04
CA VAL A 225 -7.35 30.07 12.66
C VAL A 225 -6.88 29.89 11.21
N ARG A 226 -7.25 30.82 10.33
CA ARG A 226 -6.80 30.90 8.93
C ARG A 226 -5.28 30.92 8.80
N LEU A 227 -4.60 31.69 9.66
CA LEU A 227 -3.15 31.79 9.65
C LEU A 227 -2.50 30.53 10.20
N LEU A 228 -3.06 29.91 11.25
CA LEU A 228 -2.53 28.64 11.78
C LEU A 228 -2.50 27.55 10.71
N ILE A 229 -3.62 27.36 10.00
CA ILE A 229 -3.72 26.36 8.92
C ILE A 229 -2.74 26.69 7.79
N ALA A 230 -2.63 27.96 7.39
CA ALA A 230 -1.68 28.40 6.38
C ALA A 230 -0.23 28.10 6.79
N THR A 231 0.15 28.52 8.01
CA THR A 231 1.51 28.30 8.54
C THR A 231 1.84 26.83 8.69
N GLY A 232 0.88 25.98 9.09
CA GLY A 232 1.10 24.54 9.18
C GLY A 232 1.51 23.94 7.83
N GLY A 233 0.81 24.29 6.75
CA GLY A 233 1.16 23.86 5.40
C GLY A 233 2.54 24.36 4.95
N TYR A 234 2.88 25.61 5.25
CA TYR A 234 4.21 26.14 4.93
C TYR A 234 5.34 25.46 5.70
N ILE A 235 5.13 25.11 6.97
CA ILE A 235 6.14 24.43 7.79
C ILE A 235 6.47 23.06 7.19
N VAL A 236 5.46 22.26 6.84
CA VAL A 236 5.66 20.94 6.22
C VAL A 236 6.49 21.05 4.93
N LEU A 237 6.18 22.06 4.10
CA LEU A 237 6.90 22.29 2.85
C LEU A 237 8.30 22.87 3.08
N ALA A 238 8.47 23.77 4.05
CA ALA A 238 9.76 24.38 4.36
C ALA A 238 10.77 23.34 4.85
N ILE A 239 10.36 22.42 5.72
CA ILE A 239 11.22 21.33 6.21
C ILE A 239 11.70 20.45 5.06
N ASN A 240 10.85 20.24 4.04
CA ASN A 240 11.19 19.41 2.90
C ASN A 240 11.89 20.15 1.75
N HIS A 241 12.13 21.46 1.89
CA HIS A 241 12.72 22.28 0.85
C HIS A 241 14.18 21.84 0.55
N PRO A 242 14.62 21.76 -0.72
CA PRO A 242 15.95 21.26 -1.09
C PRO A 242 17.07 22.03 -0.39
N ILE A 243 16.99 23.36 -0.32
CA ILE A 243 17.96 24.19 0.41
C ILE A 243 18.01 23.80 1.90
N VAL A 244 16.87 23.57 2.55
CA VAL A 244 16.85 23.21 3.98
C VAL A 244 17.45 21.81 4.17
N LYS A 245 17.19 20.88 3.25
CA LYS A 245 17.86 19.57 3.25
C LYS A 245 19.37 19.70 3.04
N GLU A 246 19.83 20.58 2.16
CA GLU A 246 21.27 20.88 1.98
C GLU A 246 21.90 21.51 3.23
N PHE A 247 21.15 22.28 4.03
CA PHE A 247 21.66 22.84 5.28
C PHE A 247 21.62 21.86 6.46
N ILE A 248 20.65 20.94 6.48
CA ILE A 248 20.50 19.90 7.52
C ILE A 248 21.42 18.70 7.23
N HIS A 249 21.78 18.48 5.96
CA HIS A 249 22.84 17.55 5.56
C HIS A 249 24.17 18.31 5.41
N LEU A 250 25.02 18.22 6.43
CA LEU A 250 26.46 18.07 6.20
C LEU A 250 26.70 16.87 5.26
#